data_AF-A0A3C0KZQ6-F1
#
_entry.id   AF-A0A3C0KZQ6-F1
#
_cell.length_a   1.000
_cell.length_b   1.000
_cell.length_c   1.000
_cell.angle_alpha   90.00
_cell.angle_beta   90.00
_cell.angle_gamma   90.00
#
_symmetry.space_group_name_H-M   'P 1'
#
loop_
_entity.id
_entity.type
_entity.pdbx_description
1 polymer ?
#
loop_
_entity_poly.entity_id
_entity_poly.type
_entity_poly.pdbx_seq_one_letter_code
_entity_poly.pdbx_strand_id
1 'polypeptide(L)'
;GVEQQKGLALTFDFGGGTLDLSLVRFNGLQMAVLVTSGLAIGGDHIDQLIFKRFISPHLGKGERWVRRVDGAVIETEFPFDEFEALLLNWPVTYTLNQGKYRSKIRDGIQQGGAAAEKFQRLEELISHNLSYRVFQAIRTAKAALSTTSETIIDVPELDLSIAMGLPEFNDLLQDLLAQIETLIDQTLARAGVDQSNVDLVIRTGGSSLIASIRLCLEARFPGRVVVHDPFTSVAAGLSIASYYGHEYDPATTIER
;
A
#
# COMPACT_ATOMS: atom_id res chain seq x y z
N GLY A 1 3.47 43.44 15.36
CA GLY A 1 2.14 42.82 15.20
C GLY A 1 2.36 41.50 14.52
N VAL A 2 1.85 40.41 15.09
CA VAL A 2 1.94 39.09 14.44
C VAL A 2 0.94 39.14 13.29
N GLU A 3 1.41 39.25 12.06
CA GLU A 3 0.56 39.04 10.89
C GLU A 3 -0.12 37.67 11.07
N GLN A 4 -1.45 37.66 11.13
CA GLN A 4 -2.19 36.40 11.13
C GLN A 4 -1.90 35.73 9.78
N GLN A 5 -1.14 34.64 9.84
CA GLN A 5 -0.84 33.83 8.67
C GLN A 5 -2.16 33.31 8.11
N LYS A 6 -2.48 33.73 6.87
CA LYS A 6 -3.60 33.22 6.10
C LYS A 6 -3.06 32.49 4.88
N GLY A 7 -3.75 31.43 4.47
CA GLY A 7 -3.33 30.66 3.31
C GLY A 7 -4.18 29.43 3.05
N LEU A 8 -3.72 28.63 2.10
CA LEU A 8 -4.30 27.35 1.70
C LEU A 8 -3.30 26.23 1.96
N ALA A 9 -3.71 25.25 2.75
CA ALA A 9 -2.97 24.04 3.03
C ALA A 9 -3.66 22.83 2.39
N LEU A 10 -2.90 22.01 1.65
CA LEU A 10 -3.32 20.68 1.26
C LEU A 10 -2.79 19.67 2.27
N THR A 11 -3.68 19.00 2.99
CA THR A 11 -3.32 17.85 3.81
C THR A 11 -3.29 16.59 2.93
N PHE A 12 -2.24 15.81 3.08
CA PHE A 12 -1.99 14.55 2.38
C PHE A 12 -1.76 13.47 3.44
N ASP A 13 -2.81 12.72 3.78
CA ASP A 13 -2.74 11.63 4.75
C ASP A 13 -2.68 10.29 4.02
N PHE A 14 -1.48 9.70 3.96
CA PHE A 14 -1.29 8.40 3.32
C PHE A 14 -1.01 7.32 4.35
N GLY A 15 -2.08 6.66 4.76
CA GLY A 15 -2.08 5.68 5.83
C GLY A 15 -1.84 4.24 5.37
N GLY A 16 -2.27 3.30 6.23
CA GLY A 16 -2.14 1.87 5.99
C GLY A 16 -3.12 1.32 4.97
N GLY A 17 -4.35 1.86 4.90
CA GLY A 17 -5.42 1.37 4.01
C GLY A 17 -6.10 2.44 3.15
N THR A 18 -5.84 3.72 3.40
CA THR A 18 -6.43 4.84 2.66
C THR A 18 -5.40 5.92 2.36
N LEU A 19 -5.72 6.70 1.34
CA LEU A 19 -5.14 8.01 1.08
C LEU A 19 -6.27 9.02 1.16
N ASP A 20 -6.12 10.03 2.01
CA ASP A 20 -7.11 11.07 2.22
C ASP A 20 -6.47 12.44 2.00
N LEU A 21 -7.13 13.29 1.20
CA LEU A 21 -6.75 14.66 0.91
C LEU A 21 -7.80 15.61 1.47
N SER A 22 -7.35 16.68 2.14
CA SER A 22 -8.22 17.81 2.48
C SER A 22 -7.56 19.14 2.15
N LEU A 23 -8.25 19.98 1.38
CA LEU A 23 -7.81 21.35 1.13
C LEU A 23 -8.44 22.27 2.18
N VAL A 24 -7.60 22.94 2.95
CA VAL A 24 -7.99 23.73 4.12
C VAL A 24 -7.55 25.17 3.92
N ARG A 25 -8.50 26.10 4.07
CA ARG A 25 -8.18 27.52 4.21
C ARG A 25 -7.96 27.81 5.68
N PHE A 26 -6.85 28.50 6.00
CA PHE A 26 -6.56 28.94 7.35
C PHE A 26 -6.40 30.46 7.41
N ASN A 27 -6.78 31.04 8.55
CA ASN A 27 -6.54 32.43 8.92
C ASN A 27 -6.28 32.49 10.43
N GLY A 28 -5.00 32.46 10.81
CA GLY A 28 -4.61 32.22 12.20
C GLY A 28 -5.10 30.84 12.68
N LEU A 29 -5.90 30.82 13.74
CA LEU A 29 -6.50 29.59 14.29
C LEU A 29 -7.80 29.18 13.60
N GLN A 30 -8.39 30.04 12.78
CA GLN A 30 -9.61 29.71 12.05
C GLN A 30 -9.27 28.83 10.85
N MET A 31 -9.91 27.67 10.76
CA MET A 31 -9.74 26.71 9.67
C MET A 31 -11.10 26.41 9.03
N ALA A 32 -11.12 26.32 7.71
CA ALA A 32 -12.28 25.91 6.93
C ALA A 32 -11.86 24.89 5.88
N VAL A 33 -12.44 23.69 5.94
CA VAL A 33 -12.25 22.66 4.91
C VAL A 33 -13.03 23.07 3.66
N LEU A 34 -12.34 23.20 2.54
CA LEU A 34 -12.94 23.56 1.25
C LEU A 34 -13.43 22.33 0.50
N VAL A 35 -12.64 21.26 0.52
CA VAL A 35 -12.95 19.99 -0.14
C VAL A 35 -12.15 18.87 0.49
N THR A 36 -12.74 17.67 0.47
CA THR A 36 -12.06 16.41 0.78
C THR A 36 -12.19 15.43 -0.38
N SER A 37 -11.18 14.60 -0.55
CA SER A 37 -11.14 13.50 -1.53
C SER A 37 -10.36 12.34 -0.94
N GLY A 38 -10.60 11.11 -1.38
CA GLY A 38 -9.83 9.97 -0.90
C GLY A 38 -9.84 8.78 -1.85
N LEU A 39 -8.91 7.86 -1.62
CA LEU A 39 -8.80 6.58 -2.28
C LEU A 39 -8.74 5.48 -1.22
N ALA A 40 -9.43 4.36 -1.46
CA ALA A 40 -9.33 3.14 -0.66
C ALA A 40 -8.04 2.36 -1.02
N ILE A 41 -6.92 3.07 -0.99
CA ILE A 41 -5.59 2.56 -1.33
C ILE A 41 -4.63 3.05 -0.25
N GLY A 42 -3.91 2.13 0.38
CA GLY A 42 -2.96 2.41 1.44
C GLY A 42 -1.58 1.80 1.22
N GLY A 43 -0.77 1.84 2.28
CA GLY A 43 0.50 1.11 2.32
C GLY A 43 0.34 -0.40 2.21
N ASP A 44 -0.84 -0.95 2.55
CA ASP A 44 -1.19 -2.36 2.38
C ASP A 44 -1.29 -2.76 0.91
N HIS A 45 -1.80 -1.89 0.04
CA HIS A 45 -1.84 -2.10 -1.40
C HIS A 45 -0.42 -2.23 -1.96
N ILE A 46 0.50 -1.38 -1.50
CA ILE A 46 1.92 -1.48 -1.87
C ILE A 46 2.51 -2.82 -1.39
N ASP A 47 2.18 -3.25 -0.18
CA ASP A 47 2.63 -4.56 0.32
C ASP A 47 2.11 -5.71 -0.57
N GLN A 48 0.86 -5.64 -1.04
CA GLN A 48 0.28 -6.63 -1.95
C GLN A 48 0.95 -6.62 -3.32
N LEU A 49 1.29 -5.44 -3.86
CA LEU A 49 2.04 -5.33 -5.11
C LEU A 49 3.43 -5.98 -4.97
N ILE A 50 4.14 -5.72 -3.86
CA ILE A 50 5.43 -6.36 -3.58
C ILE A 50 5.27 -7.87 -3.49
N PHE A 51 4.25 -8.37 -2.78
CA PHE A 51 3.96 -9.81 -2.71
C PHE A 51 3.79 -10.42 -4.09
N LYS A 52 2.93 -9.82 -4.94
CA LYS A 52 2.65 -10.32 -6.29
C LYS A 52 3.89 -10.37 -7.17
N ARG A 53 4.76 -9.36 -7.07
CA ARG A 53 5.94 -9.21 -7.94
C ARG A 53 7.12 -10.05 -7.46
N PHE A 54 7.41 -10.05 -6.16
CA PHE A 54 8.62 -10.63 -5.59
C PHE A 54 8.39 -11.96 -4.90
N ILE A 55 7.22 -12.20 -4.30
CA ILE A 55 6.96 -13.42 -3.50
C ILE A 55 6.26 -14.50 -4.33
N SER A 56 5.17 -14.17 -5.02
CA SER A 56 4.37 -15.16 -5.78
C SER A 56 5.21 -16.07 -6.71
N PRO A 57 6.25 -15.58 -7.44
CA PRO A 57 7.10 -16.44 -8.28
C PRO A 57 7.87 -17.53 -7.52
N HIS A 58 8.12 -17.33 -6.23
CA HIS A 58 8.78 -18.31 -5.35
C HIS A 58 7.78 -19.26 -4.67
N LEU A 59 6.49 -19.04 -4.87
CA LEU A 59 5.40 -19.87 -4.38
C LEU A 59 4.72 -20.68 -5.50
N GLY A 60 5.25 -20.65 -6.71
CA GLY A 60 4.75 -21.44 -7.84
C GLY A 60 3.97 -20.65 -8.91
N LYS A 61 3.90 -19.32 -8.81
CA LYS A 61 3.35 -18.49 -9.90
C LYS A 61 4.24 -18.60 -11.15
N GLY A 62 3.63 -18.86 -12.30
CA GLY A 62 4.34 -19.08 -13.57
C GLY A 62 4.91 -20.48 -13.75
N GLU A 63 4.79 -21.37 -12.76
CA GLU A 63 5.25 -22.75 -12.88
C GLU A 63 4.27 -23.61 -13.68
N ARG A 64 4.77 -24.69 -14.28
CA ARG A 64 3.93 -25.66 -14.98
C ARG A 64 3.32 -26.66 -14.02
N TRP A 65 2.11 -27.10 -14.36
CA TRP A 65 1.36 -28.10 -13.62
C TRP A 65 0.93 -29.23 -14.55
N VAL A 66 1.63 -30.36 -14.45
CA VAL A 66 1.35 -31.58 -15.20
C VAL A 66 0.55 -32.55 -14.34
N ARG A 67 -0.56 -33.05 -14.89
CA ARG A 67 -1.45 -33.99 -14.21
C ARG A 67 -2.08 -34.98 -15.18
N ARG A 68 -2.56 -36.11 -14.66
CA ARG A 68 -3.37 -37.06 -15.44
C ARG A 68 -4.84 -36.88 -15.13
N VAL A 69 -5.65 -36.67 -16.16
CA VAL A 69 -7.12 -36.59 -16.08
C VAL A 69 -7.67 -37.55 -17.13
N ASP A 70 -8.48 -38.52 -16.69
CA ASP A 70 -9.09 -39.53 -17.55
C ASP A 70 -8.11 -40.26 -18.47
N GLY A 71 -6.89 -40.52 -17.97
CA GLY A 71 -5.81 -41.19 -18.70
C GLY A 71 -5.02 -40.30 -19.65
N ALA A 72 -5.46 -39.06 -19.91
CA ALA A 72 -4.72 -38.07 -20.67
C ALA A 72 -3.77 -37.27 -19.78
N VAL A 73 -2.58 -36.96 -20.29
CA VAL A 73 -1.66 -36.02 -19.65
C VAL A 73 -2.06 -34.61 -20.05
N ILE A 74 -2.32 -33.76 -19.05
CA ILE A 74 -2.64 -32.35 -19.22
C ILE A 74 -1.50 -31.53 -18.63
N GLU A 75 -0.92 -30.64 -19.42
CA GLU A 75 0.10 -29.67 -19.01
C GLU A 75 -0.49 -28.27 -19.18
N THR A 76 -0.59 -27.53 -18.08
CA THR A 76 -1.04 -26.13 -18.04
C THR A 76 -0.15 -25.32 -17.11
N GLU A 77 -0.30 -24.00 -17.10
CA GLU A 77 0.23 -23.20 -15.99
C GLU A 77 -0.45 -23.63 -14.67
N PHE A 78 0.29 -23.56 -13.57
CA PHE A 78 -0.26 -23.74 -12.23
C PHE A 78 -1.26 -22.61 -11.95
N PRO A 79 -2.48 -22.91 -11.50
CA PRO A 79 -3.53 -21.91 -11.33
C PRO A 79 -3.29 -21.09 -10.05
N PHE A 80 -2.20 -20.35 -9.99
CA PHE A 80 -1.77 -19.60 -8.80
C PHE A 80 -2.78 -18.50 -8.43
N ASP A 81 -3.54 -17.98 -9.39
CA ASP A 81 -4.59 -16.98 -9.14
C ASP A 81 -5.69 -17.50 -8.20
N GLU A 82 -5.94 -18.82 -8.16
CA GLU A 82 -6.84 -19.44 -7.18
C GLU A 82 -6.32 -19.32 -5.73
N PHE A 83 -5.01 -19.12 -5.56
CA PHE A 83 -4.32 -19.01 -4.27
C PHE A 83 -4.02 -17.55 -3.92
N GLU A 84 -3.58 -16.75 -4.90
CA GLU A 84 -3.06 -15.39 -4.70
C GLU A 84 -4.04 -14.51 -3.93
N ALA A 85 -5.32 -14.49 -4.30
CA ALA A 85 -6.33 -13.70 -3.60
C ALA A 85 -6.51 -14.09 -2.11
N LEU A 86 -6.38 -15.38 -1.79
CA LEU A 86 -6.52 -15.91 -0.42
C LEU A 86 -5.23 -15.74 0.41
N LEU A 87 -4.07 -15.68 -0.25
CA LEU A 87 -2.80 -15.36 0.38
C LEU A 87 -2.70 -13.88 0.73
N LEU A 88 -3.18 -13.00 -0.16
CA LEU A 88 -3.23 -11.55 0.07
C LEU A 88 -4.24 -11.18 1.18
N ASN A 89 -5.33 -11.93 1.29
CA ASN A 89 -6.32 -11.78 2.35
C ASN A 89 -6.00 -12.72 3.53
N TRP A 90 -4.97 -12.38 4.30
CA TRP A 90 -4.43 -13.25 5.35
C TRP A 90 -5.46 -13.80 6.39
N PRO A 91 -6.53 -13.08 6.79
CA PRO A 91 -7.54 -13.63 7.69
C PRO A 91 -8.28 -14.85 7.15
N VAL A 92 -8.33 -15.02 5.82
CA VAL A 92 -8.99 -16.16 5.16
C VAL A 92 -8.03 -17.18 4.56
N THR A 93 -6.71 -17.04 4.81
CA THR A 93 -5.70 -17.99 4.31
C THR A 93 -6.00 -19.44 4.73
N TYR A 94 -6.65 -19.66 5.88
CA TYR A 94 -7.06 -21.00 6.32
C TYR A 94 -7.94 -21.74 5.30
N THR A 95 -8.63 -21.03 4.41
CA THR A 95 -9.42 -21.60 3.30
C THR A 95 -8.56 -22.48 2.38
N LEU A 96 -7.27 -22.16 2.26
CA LEU A 96 -6.31 -22.93 1.47
C LEU A 96 -5.93 -24.28 2.08
N ASN A 97 -6.37 -24.58 3.31
CA ASN A 97 -6.26 -25.93 3.89
C ASN A 97 -7.23 -26.94 3.25
N GLN A 98 -8.20 -26.50 2.44
CA GLN A 98 -9.13 -27.39 1.77
C GLN A 98 -8.42 -28.33 0.78
N GLY A 99 -8.92 -29.57 0.69
CA GLY A 99 -8.33 -30.64 -0.12
C GLY A 99 -8.08 -30.26 -1.58
N LYS A 100 -8.96 -29.44 -2.19
CA LYS A 100 -8.83 -28.99 -3.58
C LYS A 100 -7.59 -28.13 -3.86
N TYR A 101 -7.09 -27.41 -2.85
CA TYR A 101 -5.86 -26.61 -2.95
C TYR A 101 -4.64 -27.47 -2.63
N ARG A 102 -4.75 -28.26 -1.55
CA ARG A 102 -3.70 -29.15 -1.08
C ARG A 102 -3.32 -30.24 -2.08
N SER A 103 -4.27 -30.77 -2.84
CA SER A 103 -3.98 -31.75 -3.89
C SER A 103 -3.13 -31.14 -5.00
N LYS A 104 -3.48 -29.93 -5.50
CA LYS A 104 -2.72 -29.24 -6.54
C LYS A 104 -1.27 -28.97 -6.12
N ILE A 105 -1.07 -28.51 -4.88
CA ILE A 105 0.27 -28.27 -4.33
C ILE A 105 1.07 -29.58 -4.29
N ARG A 106 0.46 -30.65 -3.77
CA ARG A 106 1.09 -31.97 -3.68
C ARG A 106 1.47 -32.54 -5.05
N ASP A 107 0.60 -32.39 -6.05
CA ASP A 107 0.90 -32.77 -7.44
C ASP A 107 2.13 -31.99 -7.95
N GLY A 108 2.23 -30.70 -7.64
CA GLY A 108 3.38 -29.85 -7.95
C GLY A 108 4.67 -30.36 -7.30
N ILE A 109 4.63 -30.72 -6.01
CA ILE A 109 5.79 -31.27 -5.28
C ILE A 109 6.23 -32.61 -5.87
N GLN A 110 5.29 -33.50 -6.19
CA GLN A 110 5.58 -34.83 -6.72
C GLN A 110 6.21 -34.83 -8.12
N GLN A 111 6.01 -33.75 -8.89
CA GLN A 111 6.68 -33.58 -10.19
C GLN A 111 8.21 -33.38 -10.05
N GLY A 112 8.70 -32.98 -8.87
CA GLY A 112 10.12 -32.80 -8.61
C GLY A 112 10.73 -31.60 -9.35
N GLY A 113 12.07 -31.56 -9.38
CA GLY A 113 12.81 -30.45 -10.00
C GLY A 113 12.76 -29.15 -9.20
N ALA A 114 13.21 -28.04 -9.81
CA ALA A 114 13.29 -26.74 -9.15
C ALA A 114 11.91 -26.16 -8.75
N ALA A 115 10.85 -26.51 -9.49
CA ALA A 115 9.49 -26.08 -9.17
C ALA A 115 8.94 -26.72 -7.88
N ALA A 116 9.38 -27.95 -7.56
CA ALA A 116 8.93 -28.64 -6.34
C ALA A 116 9.27 -27.85 -5.07
N GLU A 117 10.43 -27.20 -5.03
CA GLU A 117 10.85 -26.35 -3.91
C GLU A 117 9.91 -25.15 -3.71
N LYS A 118 9.43 -24.55 -4.80
CA LYS A 118 8.46 -23.45 -4.76
C LYS A 118 7.10 -23.91 -4.23
N PHE A 119 6.67 -25.11 -4.63
CA PHE A 119 5.43 -25.70 -4.11
C PHE A 119 5.57 -26.15 -2.66
N GLN A 120 6.75 -26.60 -2.22
CA GLN A 120 7.04 -26.86 -0.80
C GLN A 120 6.92 -25.58 0.04
N ARG A 121 7.51 -24.46 -0.43
CA ARG A 121 7.32 -23.15 0.24
C ARG A 121 5.85 -22.75 0.33
N LEU A 122 5.07 -22.97 -0.74
CA LEU A 122 3.63 -22.71 -0.71
C LEU A 122 2.90 -23.62 0.30
N GLU A 123 3.27 -24.91 0.38
CA GLU A 123 2.72 -25.83 1.37
C GLU A 123 3.02 -25.39 2.80
N GLU A 124 4.28 -25.02 3.09
CA GLU A 124 4.73 -24.55 4.39
C GLU A 124 4.06 -23.24 4.78
N LEU A 125 3.99 -22.28 3.86
CA LEU A 125 3.33 -20.98 4.09
C LEU A 125 1.91 -21.19 4.58
N ILE A 126 1.14 -22.04 3.90
CA ILE A 126 -0.26 -22.22 4.25
C ILE A 126 -0.41 -23.13 5.47
N SER A 127 0.39 -24.20 5.60
CA SER A 127 0.26 -25.16 6.71
C SER A 127 0.64 -24.53 8.06
N HIS A 128 1.59 -23.59 8.06
CA HIS A 128 2.04 -22.88 9.25
C HIS A 128 1.45 -21.46 9.37
N ASN A 129 0.48 -21.08 8.53
CA ASN A 129 -0.16 -19.77 8.51
C ASN A 129 0.83 -18.59 8.47
N LEU A 130 1.86 -18.70 7.63
CA LEU A 130 2.98 -17.74 7.55
C LEU A 130 2.66 -16.47 6.74
N SER A 131 1.44 -16.29 6.22
CA SER A 131 1.05 -15.10 5.46
C SER A 131 1.40 -13.81 6.21
N TYR A 132 1.11 -13.73 7.51
CA TYR A 132 1.46 -12.57 8.33
C TYR A 132 2.97 -12.32 8.39
N ARG A 133 3.80 -13.37 8.50
CA ARG A 133 5.27 -13.26 8.53
C ARG A 133 5.81 -12.73 7.21
N VAL A 134 5.29 -13.23 6.09
CA VAL A 134 5.65 -12.73 4.76
C VAL A 134 5.32 -11.24 4.64
N PHE A 135 4.10 -10.83 5.01
CA PHE A 135 3.72 -9.41 4.97
C PHE A 135 4.52 -8.54 5.95
N GLN A 136 4.93 -9.08 7.10
CA GLN A 136 5.81 -8.40 8.03
C GLN A 136 7.20 -8.14 7.40
N ALA A 137 7.78 -9.15 6.74
CA ALA A 137 9.06 -9.02 6.03
C ALA A 137 8.97 -7.99 4.88
N ILE A 138 7.89 -8.03 4.11
CA ILE A 138 7.61 -7.04 3.05
C ILE A 138 7.56 -5.62 3.63
N ARG A 139 6.82 -5.40 4.73
CA ARG A 139 6.71 -4.09 5.37
C ARG A 139 8.05 -3.56 5.85
N THR A 140 8.87 -4.42 6.46
CA THR A 140 10.22 -4.06 6.90
C THR A 140 11.09 -3.64 5.70
N ALA A 141 11.08 -4.44 4.63
CA ALA A 141 11.84 -4.14 3.41
C ALA A 141 11.37 -2.84 2.75
N LYS A 142 10.05 -2.64 2.61
CA LYS A 142 9.45 -1.41 2.08
C LYS A 142 9.85 -0.17 2.89
N ALA A 143 9.83 -0.27 4.22
CA ALA A 143 10.25 0.81 5.10
C ALA A 143 11.74 1.13 4.92
N ALA A 144 12.59 0.11 4.81
CA ALA A 144 14.04 0.29 4.60
C ALA A 144 14.35 1.07 3.31
N LEU A 145 13.68 0.76 2.19
CA LEU A 145 13.81 1.46 0.92
C LEU A 145 13.42 2.95 0.93
N SER A 146 12.81 3.44 2.01
CA SER A 146 12.61 4.88 2.19
C SER A 146 13.91 5.63 2.52
N THR A 147 14.97 4.91 2.90
CA THR A 147 16.28 5.46 3.29
C THR A 147 17.47 4.80 2.59
N THR A 148 17.31 3.58 2.06
CA THR A 148 18.35 2.82 1.36
C THR A 148 17.99 2.61 -0.12
N SER A 149 18.98 2.33 -0.96
CA SER A 149 18.79 2.01 -2.39
C SER A 149 18.45 0.54 -2.66
N GLU A 150 18.68 -0.32 -1.68
CA GLU A 150 18.45 -1.76 -1.75
C GLU A 150 18.04 -2.31 -0.38
N THR A 151 17.35 -3.45 -0.39
CA THR A 151 16.93 -4.20 0.80
C THR A 151 16.78 -5.67 0.44
N ILE A 152 16.62 -6.50 1.47
CA ILE A 152 16.26 -7.92 1.33
C ILE A 152 14.90 -8.14 1.98
N ILE A 153 14.00 -8.86 1.30
CA ILE A 153 12.81 -9.45 1.89
C ILE A 153 13.23 -10.83 2.38
N ASP A 154 13.37 -10.96 3.71
CA ASP A 154 13.86 -12.17 4.36
C ASP A 154 12.73 -12.89 5.10
N VAL A 155 12.46 -14.15 4.73
CA VAL A 155 11.48 -15.03 5.36
C VAL A 155 12.17 -16.37 5.65
N PRO A 156 12.90 -16.48 6.77
CA PRO A 156 13.66 -17.69 7.12
C PRO A 156 12.80 -18.94 7.23
N GLU A 157 11.54 -18.80 7.67
CA GLU A 157 10.60 -19.93 7.80
C GLU A 157 10.25 -20.59 6.45
N LEU A 158 10.54 -19.93 5.33
CA LEU A 158 10.35 -20.44 3.97
C LEU A 158 11.67 -20.62 3.21
N ASP A 159 12.82 -20.50 3.90
CA ASP A 159 14.15 -20.45 3.28
C ASP A 159 14.16 -19.51 2.06
N LEU A 160 13.68 -18.27 2.28
CA LEU A 160 13.44 -17.30 1.22
C LEU A 160 14.12 -15.97 1.54
N SER A 161 15.04 -15.56 0.67
CA SER A 161 15.74 -14.29 0.75
C SER A 161 15.77 -13.64 -0.62
N ILE A 162 15.08 -12.51 -0.79
CA ILE A 162 14.87 -11.85 -2.08
C ILE A 162 15.40 -10.43 -2.02
N ALA A 163 16.38 -10.10 -2.87
CA ALA A 163 16.84 -8.72 -3.04
C ALA A 163 15.80 -7.88 -3.78
N MET A 164 15.58 -6.65 -3.29
CA MET A 164 14.70 -5.65 -3.90
C MET A 164 15.43 -4.32 -3.95
N GLY A 165 15.59 -3.78 -5.15
CA GLY A 165 16.18 -2.46 -5.40
C GLY A 165 15.14 -1.35 -5.46
N LEU A 166 15.61 -0.12 -5.26
CA LEU A 166 14.80 1.08 -5.40
C LEU A 166 14.25 1.28 -6.84
N PRO A 167 14.99 0.97 -7.94
CA PRO A 167 14.43 1.09 -9.29
C PRO A 167 13.21 0.20 -9.51
N GLU A 168 13.27 -1.07 -9.10
CA GLU A 168 12.17 -2.03 -9.24
C GLU A 168 10.99 -1.66 -8.34
N PHE A 169 11.27 -1.15 -7.14
CA PHE A 169 10.23 -0.63 -6.26
C PHE A 169 9.55 0.61 -6.86
N ASN A 170 10.29 1.51 -7.49
CA ASN A 170 9.73 2.71 -8.14
C ASN A 170 8.90 2.39 -9.38
N ASP A 171 9.31 1.38 -10.15
CA ASP A 171 8.53 0.85 -11.28
C ASP A 171 7.16 0.33 -10.81
N LEU A 172 7.16 -0.42 -9.71
CA LEU A 172 5.95 -0.95 -9.09
C LEU A 172 4.97 0.13 -8.60
N LEU A 173 5.46 1.34 -8.31
CA LEU A 173 4.64 2.45 -7.83
C LEU A 173 4.09 3.37 -8.94
N GLN A 174 4.46 3.20 -10.21
CA GLN A 174 4.09 4.15 -11.28
C GLN A 174 2.58 4.39 -11.36
N ASP A 175 1.78 3.32 -11.42
CA ASP A 175 0.31 3.41 -11.52
C ASP A 175 -0.31 4.05 -10.27
N LEU A 176 0.27 3.80 -9.10
CA LEU A 176 -0.18 4.40 -7.85
C LEU A 176 0.12 5.90 -7.84
N LEU A 177 1.31 6.31 -8.26
CA LEU A 177 1.70 7.72 -8.37
C LEU A 177 0.79 8.47 -9.34
N ALA A 178 0.46 7.87 -10.49
CA ALA A 178 -0.49 8.45 -11.45
C ALA A 178 -1.90 8.63 -10.85
N GLN A 179 -2.39 7.67 -10.06
CA GLN A 179 -3.66 7.80 -9.34
C GLN A 179 -3.63 8.91 -8.29
N ILE A 180 -2.50 9.05 -7.57
CA ILE A 180 -2.31 10.11 -6.59
C ILE A 180 -2.33 11.48 -7.27
N GLU A 181 -1.60 11.65 -8.37
CA GLU A 181 -1.59 12.90 -9.13
C GLU A 181 -3.00 13.26 -9.62
N THR A 182 -3.72 12.29 -10.17
CA THR A 182 -5.10 12.46 -10.62
C THR A 182 -6.03 12.88 -9.46
N LEU A 183 -5.87 12.29 -8.28
CA LEU A 183 -6.65 12.65 -7.09
C LEU A 183 -6.37 14.10 -6.66
N ILE A 184 -5.12 14.54 -6.71
CA ILE A 184 -4.74 15.93 -6.41
C ILE A 184 -5.39 16.89 -7.41
N ASP A 185 -5.31 16.59 -8.71
CA ASP A 185 -5.94 17.39 -9.77
C ASP A 185 -7.44 17.55 -9.55
N GLN A 186 -8.14 16.44 -9.30
CA GLN A 186 -9.57 16.44 -9.03
C GLN A 186 -9.93 17.24 -7.78
N THR A 187 -9.11 17.13 -6.72
CA THR A 187 -9.31 17.86 -5.47
C THR A 187 -9.20 19.37 -5.69
N LEU A 188 -8.15 19.81 -6.37
CA LEU A 188 -7.93 21.23 -6.67
C LEU A 188 -9.01 21.79 -7.61
N ALA A 189 -9.39 21.03 -8.65
CA ALA A 189 -10.44 21.42 -9.58
C ALA A 189 -11.81 21.59 -8.88
N ARG A 190 -12.17 20.66 -7.98
CA ARG A 190 -13.42 20.73 -7.19
C ARG A 190 -13.46 21.97 -6.29
N ALA A 191 -12.32 22.43 -5.80
CA ALA A 191 -12.21 23.66 -5.01
C ALA A 191 -12.10 24.94 -5.88
N GLY A 192 -11.93 24.81 -7.19
CA GLY A 192 -11.63 25.94 -8.09
C GLY A 192 -10.30 26.62 -7.76
N VAL A 193 -9.32 25.87 -7.25
CA VAL A 193 -8.02 26.38 -6.80
C VAL A 193 -6.92 25.95 -7.76
N ASP A 194 -6.15 26.91 -8.27
CA ASP A 194 -4.92 26.61 -9.01
C ASP A 194 -3.82 26.11 -8.06
N GLN A 195 -3.00 25.16 -8.50
CA GLN A 195 -1.89 24.57 -7.75
C GLN A 195 -0.94 25.63 -7.18
N SER A 196 -0.68 26.71 -7.93
CA SER A 196 0.21 27.79 -7.50
C SER A 196 -0.29 28.54 -6.26
N ASN A 197 -1.60 28.49 -5.98
CA ASN A 197 -2.24 29.10 -4.81
C ASN A 197 -2.25 28.20 -3.57
N VAL A 198 -1.75 26.96 -3.66
CA VAL A 198 -1.53 26.12 -2.47
C VAL A 198 -0.22 26.56 -1.82
N ASP A 199 -0.32 27.11 -0.62
CA ASP A 199 0.82 27.67 0.13
C ASP A 199 1.62 26.59 0.84
N LEU A 200 0.96 25.52 1.29
CA LEU A 200 1.54 24.47 2.10
C LEU A 200 0.96 23.10 1.75
N VAL A 201 1.80 22.07 1.71
CA VAL A 201 1.38 20.67 1.63
C VAL A 201 1.86 19.94 2.87
N ILE A 202 0.92 19.47 3.68
CA ILE A 202 1.20 18.77 4.93
C ILE A 202 1.07 17.27 4.70
N ARG A 203 2.19 16.55 4.75
CA ARG A 203 2.21 15.09 4.69
C ARG A 203 2.08 14.47 6.07
N THR A 204 1.21 13.48 6.18
CA THR A 204 1.01 12.64 7.37
C THR A 204 0.70 11.20 6.92
N GLY A 205 0.69 10.27 7.86
CA GLY A 205 0.54 8.83 7.59
C GLY A 205 1.86 8.14 7.22
N GLY A 206 2.03 6.89 7.65
CA GLY A 206 3.30 6.16 7.50
C GLY A 206 3.73 5.94 6.04
N SER A 207 2.78 5.79 5.12
CA SER A 207 3.06 5.58 3.70
C SER A 207 3.51 6.88 2.99
N SER A 208 3.27 8.05 3.59
CA SER A 208 3.78 9.34 3.08
C SER A 208 5.30 9.51 3.22
N LEU A 209 5.96 8.63 4.00
CA LEU A 209 7.41 8.61 4.19
C LEU A 209 8.15 7.98 3.01
N ILE A 210 7.45 7.26 2.14
CA ILE A 210 8.02 6.64 0.94
C ILE A 210 8.64 7.72 0.05
N ALA A 211 9.91 7.52 -0.34
CA ALA A 211 10.70 8.52 -1.05
C ALA A 211 10.02 9.01 -2.34
N SER A 212 9.45 8.10 -3.14
CA SER A 212 8.81 8.42 -4.42
C SER A 212 7.53 9.22 -4.26
N ILE A 213 6.77 9.00 -3.18
CA ILE A 213 5.60 9.80 -2.81
C ILE A 213 6.05 11.22 -2.44
N ARG A 214 7.08 11.33 -1.60
CA ARG A 214 7.66 12.63 -1.22
C ARG A 214 8.14 13.40 -2.46
N LEU A 215 8.88 12.74 -3.36
CA LEU A 215 9.43 13.35 -4.56
C LEU A 215 8.34 13.79 -5.55
N CYS A 216 7.28 12.99 -5.72
CA CYS A 216 6.10 13.37 -6.52
C CYS A 216 5.47 14.65 -5.97
N LEU A 217 5.24 14.73 -4.66
CA LEU A 217 4.67 15.92 -4.03
C LEU A 217 5.61 17.13 -4.10
N GLU A 218 6.92 16.93 -3.93
CA GLU A 218 7.92 18.02 -4.01
C GLU A 218 8.04 18.56 -5.44
N ALA A 219 8.00 17.70 -6.45
CA ALA A 219 7.98 18.12 -7.85
C ALA A 219 6.74 18.95 -8.17
N ARG A 220 5.60 18.61 -7.55
CA ARG A 220 4.33 19.29 -7.75
C ARG A 220 4.20 20.58 -6.93
N PHE A 221 4.72 20.62 -5.72
CA PHE A 221 4.65 21.77 -4.82
C PHE A 221 6.04 22.18 -4.31
N PRO A 222 6.94 22.67 -5.19
CA PRO A 222 8.35 22.90 -4.84
C PRO A 222 8.52 23.86 -3.67
N GLY A 223 9.23 23.41 -2.63
CA GLY A 223 9.52 24.18 -1.42
C GLY A 223 8.32 24.37 -0.48
N ARG A 224 7.19 23.70 -0.73
CA ARG A 224 5.95 23.84 0.05
C ARG A 224 5.55 22.56 0.78
N VAL A 225 6.29 21.46 0.60
CA VAL A 225 5.95 20.18 1.22
C VAL A 225 6.63 20.04 2.58
N VAL A 226 5.83 19.86 3.63
CA VAL A 226 6.29 19.63 4.99
C VAL A 226 5.81 18.27 5.51
N VAL A 227 6.57 17.69 6.43
CA VAL A 227 6.15 16.50 7.18
C VAL A 227 5.61 16.98 8.51
N HIS A 228 4.40 16.55 8.86
CA HIS A 228 3.94 16.60 10.25
C HIS A 228 4.09 15.21 10.83
N ASP A 229 4.50 15.09 12.10
CA ASP A 229 4.63 13.79 12.75
C ASP A 229 3.30 13.00 12.64
N PRO A 230 3.29 11.86 11.91
CA PRO A 230 2.08 11.08 11.63
C PRO A 230 1.37 10.55 12.88
N PHE A 231 2.12 10.31 13.95
CA PHE A 231 1.61 9.58 15.11
C PHE A 231 1.03 10.49 16.19
N THR A 232 1.43 11.76 16.20
CA THR A 232 0.92 12.77 17.13
C THR A 232 -0.15 13.68 16.52
N SER A 233 -0.19 13.85 15.20
CA SER A 233 -1.06 14.83 14.53
C SER A 233 -2.57 14.54 14.65
N VAL A 234 -3.00 13.31 14.40
CA VAL A 234 -4.43 12.93 14.42
C VAL A 234 -4.95 12.94 15.86
N ALA A 235 -4.22 12.33 16.78
CA ALA A 235 -4.59 12.27 18.19
C ALA A 235 -4.56 13.66 18.86
N ALA A 236 -3.55 14.49 18.56
CA ALA A 236 -3.49 15.86 19.06
C ALA A 236 -4.56 16.74 18.42
N GLY A 237 -4.81 16.60 17.12
CA GLY A 237 -5.85 17.34 16.39
C GLY A 237 -7.25 17.05 16.93
N LEU A 238 -7.58 15.78 17.18
CA LEU A 238 -8.82 15.38 17.85
C LEU A 238 -8.93 15.96 19.27
N SER A 239 -7.82 15.95 20.01
CA SER A 239 -7.78 16.48 21.38
C SER A 239 -7.98 18.01 21.42
N ILE A 240 -7.37 18.73 20.47
CA ILE A 240 -7.51 20.19 20.32
C ILE A 240 -8.92 20.53 19.85
N ALA A 241 -9.45 19.83 18.84
CA ALA A 241 -10.81 20.04 18.35
C ALA A 241 -11.86 19.82 19.45
N SER A 242 -11.69 18.78 20.27
CA SER A 242 -12.52 18.52 21.45
C SER A 242 -12.40 19.61 22.52
N TYR A 243 -11.18 20.10 22.77
CA TYR A 243 -10.94 21.17 23.75
C TYR A 243 -11.54 22.53 23.34
N TYR A 244 -11.52 22.87 22.05
CA TYR A 244 -12.09 24.12 21.53
C TYR A 244 -13.57 24.02 21.12
N GLY A 245 -14.21 22.87 21.31
CA GLY A 245 -15.64 22.68 21.03
C GLY A 245 -16.00 22.74 19.55
N HIS A 246 -15.09 22.32 18.66
CA HIS A 246 -15.41 22.19 17.23
C HIS A 246 -16.33 20.97 17.03
N GLU A 247 -17.64 21.21 16.95
CA GLU A 247 -18.61 20.18 16.55
C GLU A 247 -18.52 19.90 15.05
N TYR A 248 -18.44 18.62 14.70
CA TYR A 248 -18.59 18.15 13.33
C TYR A 248 -20.05 18.38 12.90
N ASP A 249 -20.28 19.30 11.96
CA ASP A 249 -21.60 19.52 11.36
C ASP A 249 -21.72 18.71 10.05
N PRO A 250 -22.45 17.57 10.05
CA PRO A 250 -22.63 16.75 8.86
C PRO A 250 -23.39 17.46 7.72
N ALA A 251 -24.01 18.63 7.95
CA ALA A 251 -24.82 19.33 6.94
C ALA A 251 -24.01 20.12 5.89
N THR A 252 -22.70 20.32 6.09
CA THR A 252 -21.83 21.02 5.13
C THR A 252 -21.09 20.09 4.15
N THR A 253 -21.30 18.77 4.27
CA THR A 253 -20.84 17.81 3.27
C THR A 253 -21.84 17.79 2.13
N ILE A 254 -21.54 18.44 1.00
CA ILE A 254 -22.29 18.19 -0.24
C ILE A 254 -22.10 16.70 -0.56
N GLU A 255 -23.20 15.95 -0.52
CA GLU A 255 -23.25 14.51 -0.70
C GLU A 255 -22.67 14.07 -2.05
N ARG A 256 -21.74 13.10 -1.96
CA ARG A 256 -21.33 12.04 -2.91
C ARG A 256 -20.77 12.43 -4.29
#